data_AF-A0A8B7JCU5-F1
#
_entry.id   AF-A0A8B7JCU5-F1
#
_cell.length_a   1.000
_cell.length_b   1.000
_cell.length_c   1.000
_cell.angle_alpha   90.00
_cell.angle_beta   90.00
_cell.angle_gamma   90.00
#
_symmetry.space_group_name_H-M   'P 1'
#
loop_
_entity.id
_entity.type
_entity.pdbx_description
1 polymer ?
#
loop_
_entity_poly.entity_id
_entity_poly.type
_entity_poly.pdbx_seq_one_letter_code
_entity_poly.pdbx_strand_id
1 'polypeptide(L)'
;MVGDLKHGRTVHSLACLLTQYRVNLRYVTPRNLRMPADIIHFVASKGIKQEEFESIEEALPDTDVLYMTRIQKERFESAAEYEA
;
A
#
# COMPACT_ATOMS: atom_id res chain seq x y z
N MET A 1 2.11 -0.84 -4.83
CA MET A 1 1.01 0.04 -4.40
C MET A 1 1.61 1.19 -3.60
N VAL A 2 1.31 2.43 -3.97
CA VAL A 2 1.99 3.61 -3.45
C VAL A 2 1.00 4.63 -2.88
N GLY A 3 1.28 5.24 -1.72
CA GLY A 3 0.55 6.41 -1.18
C GLY A 3 -0.25 6.12 0.10
N ASP A 4 -1.49 6.63 0.18
CA ASP A 4 -2.41 6.44 1.32
C ASP A 4 -3.06 5.04 1.25
N LEU A 5 -2.37 4.05 1.82
CA LEU A 5 -2.85 2.69 1.89
C LEU A 5 -3.76 2.46 3.10
N LYS A 6 -3.69 3.30 4.13
CA LYS A 6 -4.52 3.20 5.33
C LYS A 6 -5.99 3.43 5.03
N HIS A 7 -6.31 4.44 4.24
CA HIS A 7 -7.69 4.86 3.98
C HIS A 7 -8.18 4.55 2.55
N GLY A 8 -7.29 4.04 1.68
CA GLY A 8 -7.59 3.75 0.29
C GLY A 8 -8.54 2.56 0.10
N ARG A 9 -9.85 2.76 0.23
CA ARG A 9 -10.84 1.69 0.05
C ARG A 9 -10.70 0.92 -1.28
N THR A 10 -10.35 1.61 -2.36
CA THR A 10 -10.12 0.98 -3.67
C THR A 10 -8.85 0.13 -3.67
N VAL A 11 -7.79 0.56 -2.99
CA VAL A 11 -6.55 -0.23 -2.90
C VAL A 11 -6.73 -1.46 -2.02
N HIS A 12 -7.55 -1.37 -0.97
CA HIS A 12 -7.95 -2.52 -0.16
C HIS A 12 -8.70 -3.55 -1.01
N SER A 13 -9.74 -3.11 -1.72
CA SER A 13 -10.51 -3.99 -2.60
C SER A 13 -9.64 -4.60 -3.69
N LEU A 14 -8.71 -3.82 -4.25
CA LEU A 14 -7.77 -4.30 -5.27
C LEU A 14 -6.81 -5.35 -4.69
N ALA A 15 -6.23 -5.12 -3.52
CA ALA A 15 -5.33 -6.08 -2.86
C ALA A 15 -6.05 -7.41 -2.60
N CYS A 16 -7.30 -7.35 -2.11
CA CYS A 16 -8.12 -8.53 -1.91
C CYS A 16 -8.47 -9.25 -3.23
N LEU A 17 -8.83 -8.51 -4.29
CA LEU A 17 -9.13 -9.10 -5.60
C LEU A 17 -7.90 -9.79 -6.21
N LEU A 18 -6.73 -9.16 -6.09
CA LEU A 18 -5.47 -9.69 -6.59
C LEU A 18 -5.07 -11.02 -5.93
N THR A 19 -5.70 -11.39 -4.80
CA THR A 19 -5.53 -12.72 -4.19
C THR A 19 -6.00 -13.88 -5.05
N GLN A 20 -6.78 -13.62 -6.10
CA GLN A 20 -7.21 -14.63 -7.07
C GLN A 20 -6.17 -14.90 -8.16
N TYR A 21 -5.05 -14.18 -8.16
CA TYR A 21 -3.98 -14.29 -9.15
C TYR A 21 -2.65 -14.61 -8.49
N ARG A 22 -1.71 -15.12 -9.29
CA ARG A 22 -0.34 -15.37 -8.84
C ARG A 22 0.48 -14.08 -8.98
N VAL A 23 0.44 -13.25 -7.96
CA VAL A 23 1.15 -11.96 -7.90
C VAL A 23 1.95 -11.82 -6.60
N ASN A 24 2.85 -10.85 -6.58
CA ASN A 24 3.49 -10.34 -5.37
C ASN A 24 3.04 -8.90 -5.15
N LEU A 25 2.79 -8.51 -3.90
CA LEU A 25 2.40 -7.14 -3.57
C LEU A 25 3.57 -6.40 -2.90
N ARG A 26 3.88 -5.23 -3.44
CA ARG A 26 4.85 -4.28 -2.86
C ARG A 26 4.11 -3.05 -2.36
N TYR A 27 4.44 -2.58 -1.16
CA TYR A 27 3.83 -1.41 -0.54
C TYR A 27 4.88 -0.32 -0.33
N VAL A 28 4.58 0.90 -0.80
CA VAL A 28 5.41 2.09 -0.60
C VAL A 28 4.54 3.17 0.02
N THR A 29 4.76 3.47 1.29
CA THR A 29 3.84 4.33 2.03
C THR A 29 4.52 4.92 3.27
N PRO A 30 4.19 6.18 3.65
CA PRO A 30 4.61 6.76 4.92
C PRO A 30 4.17 5.91 6.12
N ARG A 31 4.89 6.02 7.24
CA ARG A 31 4.66 5.17 8.42
C ARG A 31 3.23 5.25 8.97
N ASN A 32 2.59 6.41 8.90
CA ASN A 32 1.23 6.65 9.39
C ASN A 32 0.13 6.24 8.39
N LEU A 33 0.47 5.91 7.14
CA LEU A 33 -0.47 5.59 6.06
C LEU A 33 -0.37 4.14 5.56
N ARG A 34 0.23 3.25 6.36
CA ARG A 34 0.39 1.82 6.04
C ARG A 34 -0.92 1.11 5.78
N MET A 35 -0.85 0.04 4.99
CA MET A 35 -1.97 -0.86 4.74
C MET A 35 -2.50 -1.42 6.08
N PRO A 36 -3.83 -1.43 6.30
CA PRO A 36 -4.40 -2.00 7.51
C PRO A 36 -4.01 -3.46 7.75
N ALA A 37 -3.77 -3.82 9.01
CA ALA A 37 -3.26 -5.14 9.38
C ALA A 37 -4.20 -6.28 8.99
N ASP A 38 -5.51 -6.06 9.07
CA ASP A 38 -6.54 -7.01 8.63
C ASP A 38 -6.42 -7.34 7.13
N ILE A 39 -6.14 -6.35 6.29
CA ILE A 39 -5.90 -6.56 4.85
C ILE A 39 -4.59 -7.32 4.63
N ILE A 40 -3.50 -6.92 5.29
CA ILE A 40 -2.21 -7.63 5.22
C ILE A 40 -2.36 -9.10 5.62
N HIS A 41 -3.07 -9.38 6.72
CA HIS A 41 -3.33 -10.74 7.19
C HIS A 41 -4.22 -11.52 6.24
N PHE A 42 -5.25 -10.89 5.67
CA PHE A 42 -6.09 -11.53 4.66
C PHE A 42 -5.27 -11.95 3.43
N VAL A 43 -4.44 -11.05 2.89
CA VAL A 43 -3.57 -11.36 1.74
C VAL A 43 -2.56 -12.45 2.11
N ALA A 44 -1.96 -12.39 3.29
CA ALA A 44 -1.02 -13.40 3.78
C ALA A 44 -1.70 -14.79 3.92
N SER A 45 -2.96 -14.83 4.35
CA SER A 45 -3.73 -16.09 4.46
C SER A 45 -3.95 -16.79 3.10
N LYS A 46 -3.78 -16.05 1.99
CA LYS A 46 -3.85 -16.56 0.62
C LYS A 46 -2.48 -16.97 0.06
N GLY A 47 -1.41 -16.87 0.87
CA GLY A 47 -0.05 -17.26 0.48
C GLY A 47 0.64 -16.28 -0.46
N ILE A 48 0.14 -15.05 -0.59
CA ILE A 48 0.77 -14.03 -1.42
C ILE A 48 1.93 -13.36 -0.70
N LYS A 49 3.07 -13.26 -1.39
CA LYS A 49 4.25 -12.55 -0.88
C LYS A 49 3.96 -11.06 -0.83
N GLN A 50 4.31 -10.46 0.30
CA GLN A 50 4.11 -9.04 0.59
C GLN A 50 5.43 -8.44 1.07
N GLU A 51 5.80 -7.29 0.51
CA GLU A 51 7.03 -6.57 0.83
C GLU A 51 6.72 -5.08 1.05
N GLU A 52 7.30 -4.48 2.09
CA GLU A 52 7.24 -3.03 2.33
C GLU A 52 8.58 -2.40 1.95
N PHE A 53 8.54 -1.21 1.34
CA PHE A 53 9.70 -0.43 0.94
C PHE A 53 9.55 1.02 1.42
N GLU A 54 10.68 1.70 1.65
CA GLU A 54 10.68 3.08 2.13
C GLU A 54 10.54 4.10 0.98
N SER A 55 10.95 3.73 -0.23
CA SER A 55 10.95 4.60 -1.40
C SER A 55 10.41 3.90 -2.65
N ILE A 56 9.98 4.69 -3.64
CA ILE A 56 9.54 4.16 -4.93
C ILE A 56 10.75 3.58 -5.66
N GLU A 57 11.89 4.24 -5.56
CA GLU A 57 13.17 3.90 -6.17
C GLU A 57 13.64 2.48 -5.78
N GLU A 58 13.44 2.08 -4.52
CA GLU A 58 13.75 0.72 -4.07
C GLU A 58 12.76 -0.33 -4.60
N ALA A 59 11.47 0.01 -4.69
CA ALA A 59 10.44 -0.91 -5.11
C ALA A 59 10.38 -1.09 -6.64
N LEU A 60 10.80 -0.08 -7.40
CA LEU A 60 10.61 0.03 -8.85
C LEU A 60 11.32 -1.03 -9.70
N PRO A 61 12.57 -1.47 -9.39
CA PRO A 61 13.35 -2.35 -10.28
C PRO A 61 12.65 -3.65 -10.72
N ASP A 62 11.84 -4.26 -9.85
CA ASP A 62 11.03 -5.45 -10.20
C ASP A 62 9.52 -5.21 -10.12
N THR A 63 9.08 -3.95 -10.28
CA THR A 63 7.64 -3.62 -10.32
C THR A 63 7.11 -3.69 -11.74
N ASP A 64 6.18 -4.61 -12.01
CA ASP A 64 5.44 -4.67 -13.28
C ASP A 64 4.33 -3.60 -13.37
N VAL A 65 3.65 -3.33 -12.24
CA VAL A 65 2.50 -2.41 -12.17
C VAL A 65 2.64 -1.47 -10.98
N LEU A 66 2.84 -0.18 -11.27
CA LEU A 66 2.91 0.87 -10.27
C LEU A 66 1.53 1.52 -10.05
N TYR A 67 0.76 1.01 -9.10
CA TYR A 67 -0.53 1.60 -8.71
C TYR A 67 -0.35 2.73 -7.69
N MET A 68 -0.53 3.97 -8.15
CA MET A 68 -0.39 5.18 -7.33
C MET A 68 -1.73 5.63 -6.74
N THR A 69 -1.73 5.97 -5.46
CA THR A 69 -2.85 6.61 -4.76
C THR A 69 -2.46 8.01 -4.31
N ARG A 70 -3.44 8.91 -4.23
CA ARG A 70 -3.24 10.27 -3.73
C ARG A 70 -3.12 10.26 -2.21
N ILE A 71 -2.15 11.01 -1.67
CA ILE A 71 -2.13 11.39 -0.26
C ILE A 71 -3.10 12.57 -0.06
N GLN A 72 -4.09 12.39 0.81
CA GLN A 72 -5.15 13.37 1.03
C GLN A 72 -4.82 14.26 2.24
N LYS A 73 -4.36 15.49 1.98
CA LYS A 73 -4.00 16.49 2.99
C LYS A 73 -5.09 16.67 4.07
N GLU A 74 -6.34 16.59 3.66
CA GLU A 74 -7.52 16.76 4.53
C GLU A 74 -7.71 15.67 5.60
N ARG A 75 -6.92 14.59 5.56
CA ARG A 75 -7.01 13.48 6.51
C ARG A 75 -5.98 13.52 7.63
N PHE A 76 -5.06 14.49 7.59
CA PHE A 76 -4.02 14.65 8.58
C PHE A 76 -4.48 15.63 9.64
N GLU A 77 -4.17 15.34 10.91
CA GLU A 77 -4.58 16.20 12.03
C GLU A 77 -3.75 17.49 12.08
N SER A 78 -2.58 17.50 11.45
CA SER A 78 -1.72 18.67 11.33
C SER A 78 -0.91 18.68 10.04
N ALA A 79 -0.49 19.88 9.61
CA ALA A 79 0.41 20.03 8.46
C ALA A 79 1.76 19.32 8.68
N ALA A 80 2.25 19.26 9.93
CA ALA A 80 3.48 18.56 10.27
C ALA A 80 3.37 17.04 10.05
N GLU A 81 2.19 16.45 10.25
CA GLU A 81 1.94 15.03 10.00
C GLU A 81 1.87 14.71 8.49
N TYR A 82 1.50 15.68 7.67
CA TYR A 82 1.43 15.54 6.21
C TYR A 82 2.81 15.64 5.54
N GLU A 83 3.70 16.47 6.06
CA GLU A 83 5.05 16.71 5.51
C GLU A 83 6.13 15.74 6.04
N ALA A 84 5.77 14.83 6.95
CA ALA A 84 6.65 13.83 7.57
C ALA A 84 6.69 12.50 6.81
#